data_AF-A0A9E5W173-F1
#
_entry.id   AF-A0A9E5W173-F1
#
_cell.length_a   1.000
_cell.length_b   1.000
_cell.length_c   1.000
_cell.angle_alpha   90.00
_cell.angle_beta   90.00
_cell.angle_gamma   90.00
#
_symmetry.space_group_name_H-M   'P 1'
#
loop_
_entity.id
_entity.type
_entity.pdbx_description
1 polymer ?
#
loop_
_entity_poly.entity_id
_entity_poly.type
_entity_poly.pdbx_seq_one_letter_code
_entity_poly.pdbx_strand_id
1 'polypeptide(L)'
;GLESYEDALNNISFDEPSGQQALQFEDYLLQYMLQWETRKSETLLNVEKLARPFSYQLKLHGEGGETRLQAVDLPETFAYLLGLSVEKRQVFSDDGRRYLVYRGTTREGRRAAVIWRETAGWTAEDYSRDRDFVAENDLAGGADDIYVNGDSYIPGAQALEKLFKERMFAPVEV
;
A
#
# COMPACT_ATOMS: atom_id res chain seq x y z
N GLY A 1 -39.14 2.61 -13.82
CA GLY A 1 -38.11 2.44 -14.86
C GLY A 1 -36.78 2.66 -14.21
N LEU A 2 -35.89 1.68 -14.28
CA LEU A 2 -34.47 1.81 -13.96
C LEU A 2 -33.81 2.48 -15.17
N GLU A 3 -33.36 3.72 -15.02
CA GLU A 3 -32.44 4.35 -15.97
C GLU A 3 -31.32 5.04 -15.16
N SER A 4 -30.19 4.31 -15.09
CA SER A 4 -28.79 4.76 -15.17
C SER A 4 -28.41 6.16 -14.65
N TYR A 5 -27.54 6.16 -13.62
CA TYR A 5 -26.41 7.09 -13.53
C TYR A 5 -25.19 6.29 -13.05
N GLU A 6 -24.53 5.64 -14.02
CA GLU A 6 -23.09 5.38 -13.97
C GLU A 6 -22.34 6.72 -14.10
N ASP A 7 -21.08 6.68 -13.70
CA ASP A 7 -20.06 7.70 -13.94
C ASP A 7 -20.07 8.97 -13.08
N ALA A 8 -19.54 8.81 -11.87
CA ALA A 8 -18.57 9.76 -11.35
C ALA A 8 -17.24 9.03 -11.11
N LEU A 9 -16.52 8.72 -12.19
CA LEU A 9 -15.08 8.47 -12.12
C LEU A 9 -14.42 9.71 -11.51
N ASN A 10 -14.19 9.62 -10.21
CA ASN A 10 -13.46 10.61 -9.42
C ASN A 10 -12.02 10.66 -9.94
N ASN A 11 -11.76 11.59 -10.86
CA ASN A 11 -10.41 11.99 -11.22
C ASN A 11 -9.85 12.83 -10.06
N ILE A 12 -9.43 12.16 -8.98
CA ILE A 12 -8.74 12.81 -7.88
C ILE A 12 -7.30 13.03 -8.35
N SER A 13 -7.07 14.17 -9.01
CA SER A 13 -5.73 14.76 -9.07
C SER A 13 -5.35 15.12 -7.63
N PHE A 14 -4.48 14.32 -7.01
CA PHE A 14 -3.91 14.65 -5.71
C PHE A 14 -2.92 15.79 -5.93
N ASP A 15 -3.38 17.01 -5.65
CA ASP A 15 -2.52 18.15 -5.36
C ASP A 15 -1.63 17.79 -4.17
N GLU A 16 -0.40 18.30 -4.14
CA GLU A 16 0.57 18.03 -3.06
C GLU A 16 -0.10 18.11 -1.68
N PRO A 17 0.14 17.16 -0.76
CA PRO A 17 -0.52 17.14 0.53
C PRO A 17 -0.25 18.47 1.22
N SER A 18 -1.31 19.26 1.42
CA SER A 18 -1.22 20.51 2.18
C SER A 18 -0.50 20.24 3.51
N GLY A 19 0.26 21.21 4.03
CA GLY A 19 1.07 20.99 5.24
C GLY A 19 0.29 20.41 6.44
N GLN A 20 -1.03 20.61 6.50
CA GLN A 20 -1.89 20.01 7.52
C GLN A 20 -2.13 18.51 7.33
N GLN A 21 -2.24 18.02 6.09
CA GLN A 21 -2.38 16.59 5.77
C GLN A 21 -1.07 15.84 6.00
N ALA A 22 0.07 16.48 5.69
CA ALA A 22 1.38 15.93 6.02
C ALA A 22 1.58 15.77 7.54
N LEU A 23 1.21 16.79 8.33
CA LEU A 23 1.27 16.73 9.80
C LEU A 23 0.35 15.66 10.41
N GLN A 24 -0.87 15.51 9.89
CA GLN A 24 -1.77 14.44 10.36
C GLN A 24 -1.22 13.05 10.03
N PHE A 25 -0.53 12.91 8.90
CA PHE A 25 0.08 11.66 8.50
C PHE A 25 1.33 11.33 9.33
N GLU A 26 2.13 12.34 9.69
CA GLU A 26 3.26 12.19 10.60
C GLU A 26 2.81 11.75 12.01
N ASP A 27 1.75 12.36 12.55
CA ASP A 27 1.17 11.95 13.84
C ASP A 27 0.65 10.50 13.79
N TYR A 28 -0.01 10.15 12.69
CA TYR A 28 -0.47 8.79 12.39
C TYR A 28 0.69 7.78 12.33
N LEU A 29 1.80 8.12 11.66
CA LEU A 29 2.99 7.27 11.57
C LEU A 29 3.69 7.12 12.93
N LEU A 30 3.75 8.20 13.72
CA LEU A 30 4.35 8.19 15.05
C LEU A 30 3.53 7.31 16.02
N GLN A 31 2.21 7.42 16.00
CA GLN A 31 1.33 6.51 16.75
C GLN A 31 1.54 5.06 16.33
N TYR A 32 1.71 4.80 15.03
CA TYR A 32 2.01 3.47 14.50
C TYR A 32 3.32 2.92 15.10
N MET A 33 4.40 3.71 15.10
CA MET A 33 5.71 3.31 15.63
C MET A 33 5.65 3.00 17.13
N LEU A 34 5.03 3.88 17.93
CA LEU A 34 4.92 3.72 19.39
C LEU A 34 4.16 2.46 19.80
N GLN A 35 3.11 2.11 19.07
CA GLN A 35 2.34 0.88 19.34
C GLN A 35 3.06 -0.39 18.92
N TRP A 36 4.05 -0.27 18.04
CA TRP A 36 4.88 -1.36 17.59
C TRP A 36 6.06 -1.63 18.53
N GLU A 37 6.71 -0.58 19.05
CA GLU A 37 7.79 -0.72 20.03
C GLU A 37 7.31 -1.25 21.39
N THR A 38 6.09 -0.89 21.80
CA THR A 38 5.49 -1.34 23.06
C THR A 38 5.16 -2.85 23.10
N ARG A 39 5.27 -3.54 21.96
CA ARG A 39 5.09 -4.99 21.88
C ARG A 39 6.44 -5.69 21.79
N LYS A 40 6.98 -6.05 22.96
CA LYS A 40 7.94 -7.19 23.10
C LYS A 40 7.26 -8.53 22.78
N SER A 41 6.64 -8.66 21.61
CA SER A 41 6.09 -9.92 21.12
C SER A 41 6.37 -10.01 19.63
N GLU A 42 7.21 -10.98 19.31
CA GLU A 42 7.63 -11.42 18.00
C GLU A 42 6.47 -11.44 16.99
N THR A 43 6.77 -11.06 15.73
CA THR A 43 5.91 -10.92 14.54
C THR A 43 5.56 -9.46 14.18
N LEU A 44 6.57 -8.60 14.03
CA LEU A 44 7.12 -8.30 12.69
C LEU A 44 6.05 -8.30 11.61
N LEU A 45 5.43 -7.13 11.33
CA LEU A 45 4.47 -6.82 10.24
C LEU A 45 3.99 -8.11 9.60
N ASN A 46 3.04 -8.79 10.23
CA ASN A 46 2.72 -10.15 9.81
C ASN A 46 2.38 -10.07 8.31
N VAL A 47 3.25 -10.68 7.49
CA VAL A 47 3.26 -10.57 6.03
C VAL A 47 1.92 -11.06 5.48
N GLU A 48 1.29 -12.00 6.18
CA GLU A 48 -0.06 -12.48 5.94
C GLU A 48 -1.12 -11.36 5.97
N LYS A 49 -0.89 -10.26 6.69
CA LYS A 49 -1.85 -9.16 6.81
C LYS A 49 -1.79 -8.19 5.64
N LEU A 50 -0.70 -8.17 4.86
CA LEU A 50 -0.65 -7.38 3.64
C LEU A 50 -1.42 -8.04 2.50
N ALA A 51 -1.89 -9.28 2.67
CA ALA A 51 -2.76 -9.95 1.72
C ALA A 51 -4.15 -9.29 1.60
N ARG A 52 -4.53 -8.47 2.60
CA ARG A 52 -5.78 -7.69 2.63
C ARG A 52 -5.55 -6.19 2.78
N PRO A 53 -4.85 -5.55 1.83
CA PRO A 53 -4.33 -4.19 2.05
C PRO A 53 -5.42 -3.13 2.18
N PHE A 54 -6.61 -3.37 1.62
CA PHE A 54 -7.71 -2.40 1.60
C PHE A 54 -8.65 -2.47 2.81
N SER A 55 -8.49 -3.48 3.66
CA SER A 55 -9.32 -3.68 4.87
C SER A 55 -8.47 -3.79 6.14
N TYR A 56 -7.22 -3.35 6.07
CA TYR A 56 -6.28 -3.49 7.17
C TYR A 56 -6.69 -2.62 8.36
N GLN A 57 -6.68 -3.23 9.54
CA GLN A 57 -6.99 -2.57 10.80
C GLN A 57 -5.92 -2.86 11.84
N LEU A 58 -5.52 -1.83 12.58
CA LEU A 58 -4.68 -1.97 13.75
C LEU A 58 -5.53 -2.23 14.99
N LYS A 59 -5.08 -3.17 15.80
CA LYS A 59 -5.57 -3.35 17.17
C LYS A 59 -4.69 -2.53 18.08
N LEU A 60 -5.26 -1.57 18.80
CA LEU A 60 -4.58 -0.73 19.78
C LEU A 60 -4.95 -1.21 21.16
N HIS A 61 -3.98 -1.44 22.03
CA HIS A 61 -4.23 -1.78 23.43
C HIS A 61 -3.92 -0.55 24.27
N GLY A 62 -4.94 0.02 24.90
CA GLY A 62 -4.77 1.11 25.86
C GLY A 62 -4.27 0.60 27.20
N GLU A 63 -3.64 1.48 27.98
CA GLU A 63 -3.08 1.17 29.30
C GLU A 63 -4.15 0.67 30.31
N GLY A 64 -5.43 0.94 30.05
CA GLY A 64 -6.58 0.44 30.83
C GLY A 64 -7.16 -0.91 30.36
N GLY A 65 -6.51 -1.63 29.44
CA GLY A 65 -7.00 -2.90 28.90
C GLY A 65 -8.03 -2.79 27.77
N GLU A 66 -8.39 -1.57 27.36
CA GLU A 66 -9.26 -1.32 26.22
C GLU A 66 -8.57 -1.72 24.90
N THR A 67 -9.26 -2.45 24.04
CA THR A 67 -8.79 -2.72 22.67
C THR A 67 -9.59 -1.88 21.68
N ARG A 68 -8.92 -1.01 20.93
CA ARG A 68 -9.53 -0.19 19.87
C ARG A 68 -9.08 -0.67 18.50
N LEU A 69 -9.99 -0.66 17.52
CA LEU A 69 -9.67 -0.94 16.13
C LEU A 69 -9.52 0.38 15.37
N GLN A 70 -8.41 0.57 14.68
CA GLN A 70 -8.18 1.73 13.82
C GLN A 70 -7.97 1.27 12.38
N ALA A 71 -8.79 1.78 11.46
CA ALA A 71 -8.59 1.55 10.03
C ALA A 71 -7.32 2.26 9.55
N VAL A 72 -6.61 1.62 8.63
CA VAL A 72 -5.31 2.07 8.13
C VAL A 72 -5.30 1.98 6.62
N ASP A 73 -4.86 3.07 5.98
CA ASP A 73 -4.64 3.11 4.55
C ASP A 73 -3.19 2.74 4.21
N LEU A 74 -2.93 1.43 4.05
CA LEU A 74 -1.58 0.91 3.81
C LEU A 74 -0.94 1.44 2.51
N PRO A 75 -1.66 1.51 1.38
CA PRO A 75 -1.09 2.03 0.13
C PRO A 75 -0.60 3.47 0.25
N GLU A 76 -1.41 4.33 0.85
CA GLU A 76 -1.09 5.72 1.13
C GLU A 76 0.09 5.81 2.12
N THR A 77 0.08 4.97 3.18
CA THR A 77 1.20 4.82 4.14
C THR A 77 2.52 4.54 3.43
N PHE A 78 2.53 3.56 2.53
CA PHE A 78 3.75 3.16 1.84
C PHE A 78 4.21 4.19 0.81
N ALA A 79 3.30 4.82 0.06
CA ALA A 79 3.67 5.84 -0.91
C ALA A 79 4.42 7.00 -0.24
N TYR A 80 3.99 7.43 0.95
CA TYR A 80 4.70 8.43 1.74
C TYR A 80 6.07 7.93 2.22
N LEU A 81 6.15 6.71 2.77
CA LEU A 81 7.42 6.13 3.25
C LEU A 81 8.44 5.92 2.14
N LEU A 82 7.98 5.60 0.93
CA LEU A 82 8.80 5.51 -0.27
C LEU A 82 9.27 6.90 -0.75
N GLY A 83 8.66 7.98 -0.26
CA GLY A 83 8.86 9.33 -0.77
C GLY A 83 8.42 9.43 -2.24
N LEU A 84 7.35 8.71 -2.61
CA LEU A 84 6.83 8.67 -3.95
C LEU A 84 6.02 9.93 -4.24
N SER A 85 6.48 10.75 -5.19
CA SER A 85 5.65 11.78 -5.80
C SER A 85 4.68 11.10 -6.77
N VAL A 86 3.43 10.92 -6.34
CA VAL A 86 2.42 10.19 -7.10
C VAL A 86 1.97 11.03 -8.30
N GLU A 87 2.18 10.51 -9.50
CA GLU A 87 1.73 11.12 -10.75
C GLU A 87 0.39 10.53 -11.20
N LYS A 88 0.17 9.25 -10.91
CA LYS A 88 -1.05 8.54 -11.31
C LYS A 88 -1.45 7.50 -10.27
N ARG A 89 -2.74 7.48 -9.94
CA ARG A 89 -3.37 6.47 -9.09
C ARG A 89 -4.53 5.85 -9.86
N GLN A 90 -4.54 4.53 -10.00
CA GLN A 90 -5.55 3.81 -10.78
C GLN A 90 -6.02 2.56 -10.05
N VAL A 91 -7.31 2.25 -10.20
CA VAL A 91 -7.90 1.01 -9.70
C VAL A 91 -8.24 0.12 -10.89
N PHE A 92 -7.87 -1.15 -10.80
CA PHE A 92 -8.24 -2.18 -11.77
C PHE A 92 -8.95 -3.33 -11.07
N SER A 93 -9.67 -4.13 -11.85
CA SER A 93 -10.37 -5.31 -11.38
C SER A 93 -10.18 -6.45 -12.37
N ASP A 94 -9.82 -7.64 -11.86
CA ASP A 94 -9.79 -8.89 -12.62
C ASP A 94 -10.67 -9.90 -11.92
N ASP A 95 -11.85 -10.18 -12.49
CA ASP A 95 -12.82 -11.14 -11.93
C ASP A 95 -13.11 -10.93 -10.42
N GLY A 96 -13.28 -9.66 -10.03
CA GLY A 96 -13.53 -9.26 -8.63
C GLY A 96 -12.27 -9.08 -7.77
N ARG A 97 -11.07 -9.36 -8.30
CA ARG A 97 -9.79 -9.07 -7.64
C ARG A 97 -9.42 -7.63 -7.86
N ARG A 98 -9.35 -6.87 -6.77
CA ARG A 98 -9.01 -5.45 -6.81
C ARG A 98 -7.50 -5.24 -6.88
N TYR A 99 -7.10 -4.34 -7.77
CA TYR A 99 -5.76 -3.80 -7.87
C TYR A 99 -5.81 -2.29 -7.63
N LEU A 100 -4.84 -1.77 -6.89
CA LEU A 100 -4.60 -0.34 -6.76
C LEU A 100 -3.14 -0.05 -7.15
N VAL A 101 -2.97 0.74 -8.20
CA VAL A 101 -1.68 1.03 -8.80
C VAL A 101 -1.34 2.50 -8.59
N TYR A 102 -0.21 2.74 -7.94
CA TYR A 102 0.44 4.05 -7.91
C TYR A 102 1.58 4.06 -8.90
N ARG A 103 1.67 5.12 -9.71
CA ARG A 103 2.85 5.44 -10.50
C ARG A 103 3.32 6.82 -10.12
N GLY A 104 4.62 6.96 -10.04
CA GLY A 104 5.23 8.21 -9.66
C GLY A 104 6.74 8.15 -9.75
N THR A 105 7.36 9.18 -9.19
CA THR A 105 8.82 9.29 -9.14
C THR A 105 9.28 9.36 -7.68
N THR A 106 10.28 8.57 -7.31
CA THR A 106 10.88 8.60 -5.97
C THR A 106 11.72 9.87 -5.79
N ARG A 107 12.11 10.19 -4.54
CA ARG A 107 13.02 11.31 -4.25
C ARG A 107 14.37 11.21 -4.98
N GLU A 108 14.78 10.01 -5.36
CA GLU A 108 16.02 9.72 -6.10
C GLU A 108 15.85 9.89 -7.62
N GLY A 109 14.65 10.28 -8.08
CA GLY A 109 14.36 10.50 -9.50
C GLY A 109 14.03 9.24 -10.30
N ARG A 110 13.82 8.09 -9.64
CA ARG A 110 13.47 6.82 -10.29
C ARG A 110 11.95 6.69 -10.43
N ARG A 111 11.49 6.21 -11.58
CA ARG A 111 10.07 5.94 -11.82
C ARG A 111 9.69 4.65 -11.10
N ALA A 112 8.68 4.70 -10.25
CA ALA A 112 8.21 3.53 -9.52
C ALA A 112 6.75 3.22 -9.82
N ALA A 113 6.44 1.93 -9.89
CA ALA A 113 5.08 1.41 -9.89
C ALA A 113 4.86 0.61 -8.61
N VAL A 114 3.85 0.99 -7.82
CA VAL A 114 3.43 0.25 -6.62
C VAL A 114 2.08 -0.37 -6.88
N ILE A 115 2.00 -1.70 -6.91
CA ILE A 115 0.79 -2.47 -7.23
C ILE A 115 0.32 -3.20 -5.98
N TRP A 116 -0.79 -2.73 -5.43
CA TRP A 116 -1.48 -3.36 -4.31
C TRP A 116 -2.56 -4.31 -4.82
N ARG A 117 -2.61 -5.51 -4.24
CA ARG A 117 -3.43 -6.64 -4.67
C ARG A 117 -4.11 -7.28 -3.46
N GLU A 118 -5.36 -7.70 -3.60
CA GLU A 118 -6.01 -8.54 -2.57
C GLU A 118 -5.60 -10.00 -2.77
N THR A 119 -4.52 -10.44 -2.12
CA THR A 119 -3.87 -11.75 -2.34
C THR A 119 -4.30 -12.84 -1.35
N ALA A 120 -5.26 -12.55 -0.46
CA ALA A 120 -5.70 -13.50 0.53
C ALA A 120 -6.28 -14.77 -0.10
N GLY A 121 -5.66 -15.91 0.18
CA GLY A 121 -6.08 -17.21 -0.33
C GLY A 121 -5.62 -17.53 -1.76
N TRP A 122 -4.70 -16.73 -2.33
CA TRP A 122 -4.15 -17.01 -3.66
C TRP A 122 -3.33 -18.29 -3.71
N THR A 123 -3.47 -18.98 -4.84
CA THR A 123 -2.72 -20.17 -5.24
C THR A 123 -1.67 -19.82 -6.30
N ALA A 124 -0.83 -20.77 -6.70
CA ALA A 124 0.17 -20.56 -7.77
C ALA A 124 -0.49 -20.18 -9.13
N GLU A 125 -1.69 -20.67 -9.39
CA GLU A 125 -2.46 -20.31 -10.59
C GLU A 125 -2.90 -18.84 -10.54
N ASP A 126 -3.25 -18.36 -9.35
CA ASP A 126 -3.64 -16.96 -9.12
C ASP A 126 -2.49 -15.99 -9.34
N TYR A 127 -1.30 -16.34 -8.84
CA TYR A 127 -0.07 -15.56 -9.10
C TYR A 127 0.32 -15.58 -10.59
N SER A 128 0.01 -16.66 -11.30
CA SER A 128 0.24 -16.73 -12.75
C SER A 128 -0.71 -15.81 -13.51
N ARG A 129 -2.00 -15.82 -13.14
CA ARG A 129 -3.02 -14.92 -13.70
C ARG A 129 -2.72 -13.45 -13.39
N ASP A 130 -2.29 -13.15 -12.16
CA ASP A 130 -1.85 -11.82 -11.74
C ASP A 130 -0.72 -11.29 -12.61
N ARG A 131 0.32 -12.10 -12.85
CA ARG A 131 1.42 -11.75 -13.76
C ARG A 131 0.90 -11.39 -15.15
N ASP A 132 0.05 -12.24 -15.71
CA ASP A 132 -0.46 -12.06 -17.07
C ASP A 132 -1.35 -10.80 -17.15
N PHE A 133 -2.23 -10.59 -16.18
CA PHE A 133 -3.06 -9.39 -16.07
C PHE A 133 -2.23 -8.10 -15.95
N VAL A 134 -1.18 -8.11 -15.13
CA VAL A 134 -0.25 -6.98 -14.97
C VAL A 134 0.48 -6.66 -16.28
N ALA A 135 0.86 -7.68 -17.05
CA ALA A 135 1.50 -7.50 -18.35
C ALA A 135 0.52 -6.98 -19.42
N GLU A 136 -0.67 -7.57 -19.51
CA GLU A 136 -1.71 -7.20 -20.49
C GLU A 136 -2.21 -5.76 -20.32
N ASN A 137 -2.31 -5.30 -19.06
CA ASN A 137 -2.75 -3.95 -18.74
C ASN A 137 -1.58 -2.96 -18.59
N ASP A 138 -0.36 -3.40 -18.87
CA ASP A 138 0.88 -2.61 -18.76
C ASP A 138 1.01 -1.94 -17.38
N LEU A 139 0.65 -2.63 -16.29
CA LEU A 139 0.54 -2.03 -14.96
C LEU A 139 1.89 -1.55 -14.40
N ALA A 140 2.97 -2.22 -14.80
CA ALA A 140 4.36 -1.89 -14.45
C ALA A 140 5.13 -1.16 -15.57
N GLY A 141 4.46 -0.78 -16.66
CA GLY A 141 5.08 -0.18 -17.84
C GLY A 141 5.90 1.07 -17.54
N GLY A 142 7.17 1.07 -17.99
CA GLY A 142 8.07 2.22 -17.88
C GLY A 142 8.49 2.58 -16.45
N ALA A 143 8.31 1.68 -15.49
CA ALA A 143 8.86 1.83 -14.15
C ALA A 143 10.28 1.27 -14.08
N ASP A 144 11.16 1.97 -13.39
CA ASP A 144 12.49 1.51 -13.02
C ASP A 144 12.43 0.54 -11.84
N ASP A 145 11.49 0.78 -10.91
CA ASP A 145 11.25 -0.05 -9.73
C ASP A 145 9.78 -0.47 -9.63
N ILE A 146 9.54 -1.76 -9.35
CA ILE A 146 8.20 -2.33 -9.25
C ILE A 146 8.02 -2.91 -7.85
N TYR A 147 7.05 -2.40 -7.10
CA TYR A 147 6.76 -2.84 -5.74
C TYR A 147 5.39 -3.49 -5.65
N VAL A 148 5.30 -4.62 -4.97
CA VAL A 148 4.06 -5.39 -4.80
C VAL A 148 3.93 -5.92 -3.38
N ASN A 149 2.69 -6.07 -2.90
CA ASN A 149 2.42 -6.68 -1.59
C ASN A 149 2.41 -8.21 -1.69
N GLY A 150 3.16 -8.88 -0.83
CA GLY A 150 3.32 -10.33 -0.82
C GLY A 150 4.10 -10.89 -2.00
N ASP A 151 4.05 -12.21 -2.15
CA ASP A 151 4.74 -12.93 -3.23
C ASP A 151 4.26 -12.52 -4.63
N SER A 152 5.08 -12.76 -5.65
CA SER A 152 4.75 -12.35 -7.00
C SER A 152 5.50 -13.14 -8.06
N TYR A 153 4.84 -13.37 -9.20
CA TYR A 153 5.44 -13.89 -10.43
C TYR A 153 5.68 -12.77 -11.47
N ILE A 154 5.39 -11.52 -11.12
CA ILE A 154 5.64 -10.35 -11.97
C ILE A 154 7.17 -10.15 -12.10
N PRO A 155 7.73 -10.15 -13.32
CA PRO A 155 9.16 -9.98 -13.52
C PRO A 155 9.68 -8.67 -12.92
N GLY A 156 10.78 -8.74 -12.16
CA GLY A 156 11.41 -7.57 -11.56
C GLY A 156 10.65 -6.96 -10.37
N ALA A 157 9.51 -7.53 -9.96
CA ALA A 157 8.77 -7.05 -8.81
C ALA A 157 9.50 -7.34 -7.50
N GLN A 158 9.47 -6.37 -6.60
CA GLN A 158 10.05 -6.42 -5.27
C GLN A 158 8.94 -6.43 -4.22
N ALA A 159 9.06 -7.31 -3.24
CA ALA A 159 8.15 -7.37 -2.11
C ALA A 159 8.27 -6.10 -1.25
N LEU A 160 7.17 -5.36 -1.10
CA LEU A 160 7.17 -4.10 -0.36
C LEU A 160 7.38 -4.29 1.14
N GLU A 161 7.13 -5.48 1.68
CA GLU A 161 7.27 -5.86 3.08
C GLU A 161 8.62 -5.47 3.66
N LYS A 162 9.69 -5.75 2.89
CA LYS A 162 11.05 -5.50 3.32
C LYS A 162 11.28 -4.00 3.43
N LEU A 163 10.93 -3.26 2.39
CA LEU A 163 11.11 -1.81 2.35
C LEU A 163 10.21 -1.09 3.36
N PHE A 164 8.98 -1.57 3.54
CA PHE A 164 8.02 -1.05 4.52
C PHE A 164 8.59 -1.19 5.94
N LYS A 165 9.18 -2.34 6.28
CA LYS A 165 9.88 -2.55 7.56
C LYS A 165 11.10 -1.64 7.68
N GLU A 166 11.97 -1.62 6.67
CA GLU A 166 13.19 -0.80 6.68
C GLU A 166 12.89 0.68 6.88
N ARG A 167 11.86 1.22 6.20
CA ARG A 167 11.49 2.63 6.29
C ARG A 167 10.77 2.99 7.58
N MET A 168 9.99 2.08 8.17
CA MET A 168 9.33 2.35 9.45
C MET A 168 10.25 2.21 10.67
N PHE A 169 11.28 1.38 10.61
CA PHE A 169 12.23 1.17 11.71
C PHE A 169 13.59 1.82 11.45
N ALA A 170 13.73 2.60 10.37
CA ALA A 170 14.92 3.41 10.17
C ALA A 170 15.03 4.39 11.35
N PRO A 171 16.20 4.49 12.01
CA PRO A 171 16.40 5.52 13.02
C PRO A 171 16.19 6.87 12.36
N VAL A 172 15.36 7.71 12.98
CA VAL A 172 15.22 9.10 12.58
C VAL A 172 16.59 9.75 12.80
N GLU A 173 17.30 10.09 11.73
CA GLU A 173 18.49 10.93 11.85
C GLU A 173 18.04 12.30 12.37
N VAL A 174 18.38 12.55 13.64
CA VAL A 174 18.15 13.81 14.37
C VAL A 174 19.25 14.82 14.12
#